data_AF-A0A3M0WQW2-F1
#
_entry.id   AF-A0A3M0WQW2-F1
#
_cell.length_a   1.000
_cell.length_b   1.000
_cell.length_c   1.000
_cell.angle_alpha   90.00
_cell.angle_beta   90.00
_cell.angle_gamma   90.00
#
_symmetry.space_group_name_H-M   'P 1'
#
loop_
_entity.id
_entity.type
_entity.pdbx_description
1 polymer ?
#
loop_
_entity_poly.entity_id
_entity_poly.type
_entity_poly.pdbx_seq_one_letter_code
_entity_poly.pdbx_strand_id
1 'polypeptide(L)'
;MGVLGRLIGLGEAGRALGAAGRDLAEVFRVNATAEMEAAAALRRAALEELGRELAVARAGWWDRLVDGLNRLPRPLMALGTLGLFAHAMIDPAGFAERMRGLATVPEPLWWLLGAVVGFYFGARELHYRRGAALAAALAVMGLIALAFLAFILFTS
;
A
#
# COMPACT_ATOMS: atom_id res chain seq x y z
N MET A 1 -73.82 23.05 -40.71
CA MET A 1 -72.41 22.66 -40.47
C MET A 1 -71.84 23.38 -39.23
N GLY A 2 -71.77 22.71 -38.07
CA GLY A 2 -70.59 22.89 -37.20
C GLY A 2 -70.63 23.77 -35.95
N VAL A 3 -71.75 23.97 -35.25
CA VAL A 3 -71.71 24.57 -33.89
C VAL A 3 -71.48 23.52 -32.79
N LEU A 4 -72.04 22.31 -32.92
CA LEU A 4 -71.80 21.20 -32.00
C LEU A 4 -70.36 20.64 -32.08
N GLY A 5 -69.71 20.73 -33.25
CA GLY A 5 -68.30 20.32 -33.42
C GLY A 5 -67.29 21.24 -32.72
N ARG A 6 -67.60 22.55 -32.55
CA ARG A 6 -66.70 23.51 -31.89
C ARG A 6 -66.67 23.36 -30.36
N LEU A 7 -67.79 22.95 -29.76
CA LEU A 7 -67.85 22.70 -28.31
C LEU A 7 -67.11 21.41 -27.91
N ILE A 8 -67.13 20.39 -28.76
CA ILE A 8 -66.40 19.13 -28.54
C ILE A 8 -64.89 19.36 -28.72
N GLY A 9 -64.48 20.15 -29.72
CA GLY A 9 -63.06 20.50 -29.94
C GLY A 9 -62.45 21.32 -28.80
N LEU A 10 -63.23 22.17 -28.13
CA LEU A 10 -62.80 22.90 -26.93
C LEU A 10 -62.58 21.98 -25.72
N GLY A 11 -63.40 20.93 -25.58
CA GLY A 11 -63.26 19.93 -24.52
C GLY A 11 -62.03 19.04 -24.71
N GLU A 12 -61.68 18.68 -25.95
CA GLU A 12 -60.43 17.97 -26.24
C GLU A 12 -59.19 18.86 -26.07
N ALA A 13 -59.23 20.11 -26.54
CA ALA A 13 -58.15 21.06 -26.35
C ALA A 13 -57.87 21.33 -24.86
N GLY A 14 -58.92 21.40 -24.02
CA GLY A 14 -58.80 21.53 -22.57
C GLY A 14 -58.18 20.29 -21.90
N ARG A 15 -58.48 19.08 -22.38
CA ARG A 15 -57.84 17.84 -21.88
C ARG A 15 -56.39 17.70 -22.33
N ALA A 16 -56.07 18.09 -23.57
CA ALA A 16 -54.70 18.09 -24.09
C ALA A 16 -53.81 19.09 -23.32
N LEU A 17 -54.33 20.28 -23.02
CA LEU A 17 -53.65 21.27 -22.17
C LEU A 17 -53.49 20.77 -20.72
N GLY A 18 -54.48 20.07 -20.17
CA GLY A 18 -54.41 19.48 -18.84
C GLY A 18 -53.39 18.33 -18.72
N ALA A 19 -53.23 17.53 -19.78
CA ALA A 19 -52.20 16.50 -19.86
C ALA A 19 -50.79 17.11 -19.97
N ALA A 20 -50.61 18.08 -20.89
CA ALA A 20 -49.34 18.79 -21.06
C ALA A 20 -48.91 19.58 -19.81
N GLY A 21 -49.86 20.13 -19.05
CA GLY A 21 -49.59 20.81 -17.78
C GLY A 21 -49.14 19.87 -16.66
N ARG A 22 -49.57 18.60 -16.68
CA ARG A 22 -49.12 17.55 -15.75
C ARG A 22 -47.69 17.13 -16.06
N ASP A 23 -47.38 16.93 -17.34
CA ASP A 23 -46.04 16.59 -17.81
C ASP A 23 -45.03 17.71 -17.48
N LEU A 24 -45.44 18.98 -17.52
CA LEU A 24 -44.60 20.11 -17.09
C LEU A 24 -44.49 20.24 -15.56
N ALA A 25 -45.49 19.83 -14.78
CA ALA A 25 -45.44 19.86 -13.31
C ALA A 25 -44.46 18.82 -12.73
N GLU A 26 -44.27 17.69 -13.42
CA GLU A 26 -43.24 16.69 -13.07
C GLU A 26 -41.82 17.17 -13.38
N VAL A 27 -41.65 18.16 -14.26
CA VAL A 27 -40.32 18.73 -14.60
C VAL A 27 -39.80 19.70 -13.52
N PHE A 28 -40.69 20.34 -12.73
CA PHE A 28 -40.28 21.33 -11.71
C PHE A 28 -40.17 20.78 -10.28
N ARG A 29 -40.54 19.53 -10.04
CA ARG A 29 -40.38 18.87 -8.75
C ARG A 29 -39.55 17.61 -8.94
N VAL A 30 -38.27 17.69 -8.54
CA VAL A 30 -37.37 16.52 -8.50
C VAL A 30 -38.13 15.36 -7.85
N ASN A 31 -38.34 14.30 -8.63
CA ASN A 31 -39.05 13.12 -8.21
C ASN A 31 -38.18 12.44 -7.14
N ALA A 32 -38.56 12.51 -5.87
CA ALA A 32 -37.73 12.04 -4.76
C ALA A 32 -37.31 10.56 -4.91
N THR A 33 -38.10 9.77 -5.63
CA THR A 33 -37.79 8.40 -6.03
C THR A 33 -36.64 8.32 -7.05
N ALA A 34 -36.62 9.19 -8.06
CA ALA A 34 -35.55 9.25 -9.05
C ALA A 34 -34.20 9.67 -8.44
N GLU A 35 -34.23 10.57 -7.45
CA GLU A 35 -33.03 10.97 -6.68
C GLU A 35 -32.51 9.82 -5.81
N MET A 36 -33.41 9.09 -5.15
CA MET A 36 -33.06 7.88 -4.39
C MET A 36 -32.48 6.77 -5.27
N GLU A 37 -33.01 6.58 -6.47
CA GLU A 37 -32.49 5.62 -7.45
C GLU A 37 -31.10 6.01 -7.96
N ALA A 38 -30.89 7.30 -8.27
CA ALA A 38 -29.59 7.82 -8.68
C ALA A 38 -28.54 7.68 -7.56
N ALA A 39 -28.91 7.98 -6.30
CA ALA A 39 -28.04 7.79 -5.15
C ALA A 39 -27.71 6.31 -4.89
N ALA A 40 -28.68 5.41 -5.07
CA ALA A 40 -28.46 3.97 -4.97
C ALA A 40 -27.53 3.45 -6.08
N ALA A 41 -27.65 3.98 -7.31
CA ALA A 41 -26.78 3.63 -8.42
C ALA A 41 -25.33 4.08 -8.17
N LEU A 42 -25.13 5.32 -7.70
CA LEU A 42 -23.82 5.83 -7.27
C LEU A 42 -23.21 4.97 -6.15
N ARG A 43 -24.03 4.57 -5.16
CA ARG A 43 -23.56 3.75 -4.06
C ARG A 43 -23.20 2.33 -4.49
N ARG A 44 -23.95 1.73 -5.42
CA ARG A 44 -23.60 0.43 -6.03
C ARG A 44 -22.29 0.52 -6.82
N ALA A 45 -22.14 1.56 -7.65
CA ALA A 45 -20.92 1.78 -8.43
C ALA A 45 -19.69 1.95 -7.51
N ALA A 46 -19.82 2.73 -6.44
CA ALA A 46 -18.76 2.90 -5.45
C ALA A 46 -18.41 1.58 -4.74
N LEU A 47 -19.40 0.76 -4.38
CA LEU A 47 -19.18 -0.55 -3.75
C LEU A 47 -18.56 -1.57 -4.71
N GLU A 48 -18.90 -1.53 -6.00
CA GLU A 48 -18.28 -2.36 -7.03
C GLU A 48 -16.81 -1.98 -7.25
N GLU A 49 -16.50 -0.68 -7.31
CA GLU A 49 -15.14 -0.18 -7.44
C GLU A 49 -14.30 -0.62 -6.23
N LEU A 50 -14.83 -0.41 -5.01
CA LEU A 50 -14.19 -0.87 -3.77
C LEU A 50 -14.02 -2.40 -3.77
N GLY A 51 -15.01 -3.14 -4.28
CA GLY A 51 -14.98 -4.59 -4.39
C GLY A 51 -13.93 -5.09 -5.38
N ARG A 52 -13.69 -4.37 -6.47
CA ARG A 52 -12.62 -4.66 -7.44
C ARG A 52 -11.24 -4.31 -6.87
N GLU A 53 -11.11 -3.22 -6.14
CA GLU A 53 -9.86 -2.85 -5.46
C GLU A 53 -9.50 -3.83 -4.32
N LEU A 54 -10.52 -4.31 -3.59
CA LEU A 54 -10.35 -5.29 -2.51
C LEU A 54 -10.30 -6.74 -3.01
N ALA A 55 -10.56 -6.99 -4.29
CA ALA A 55 -10.41 -8.31 -4.89
C ALA A 55 -8.92 -8.64 -4.97
N VAL A 56 -8.38 -9.17 -3.87
CA VAL A 56 -7.04 -9.74 -3.81
C VAL A 56 -6.97 -10.84 -4.87
N ALA A 57 -6.21 -10.60 -5.93
CA ALA A 57 -5.91 -11.63 -6.93
C ALA A 57 -5.46 -12.89 -6.18
N ARG A 58 -6.05 -14.06 -6.47
CA ARG A 58 -5.64 -15.33 -5.88
C ARG A 58 -4.20 -15.62 -6.30
N ALA A 59 -3.25 -15.09 -5.55
CA ALA A 59 -1.83 -15.37 -5.68
C ALA A 59 -1.64 -16.89 -5.57
N GLY A 60 -0.86 -17.48 -6.46
CA GLY A 60 -0.57 -18.91 -6.41
C GLY A 60 0.07 -19.31 -5.07
N TRP A 61 0.17 -20.61 -4.79
CA TRP A 61 0.94 -21.07 -3.63
C TRP A 61 2.42 -20.65 -3.72
N TRP A 62 2.94 -20.59 -4.96
CA TRP A 62 4.28 -20.10 -5.26
C TRP A 62 4.44 -18.62 -4.95
N ASP A 63 3.51 -17.78 -5.40
CA ASP A 63 3.53 -16.34 -5.11
C ASP A 63 3.46 -16.06 -3.61
N ARG A 64 2.64 -16.81 -2.87
CA ARG A 64 2.58 -16.73 -1.40
C ARG A 64 3.88 -17.17 -0.73
N LEU A 65 4.56 -18.17 -1.27
CA LEU A 65 5.87 -18.62 -0.78
C LEU A 65 6.94 -17.54 -1.00
N VAL A 66 6.98 -16.95 -2.20
CA VAL A 66 7.92 -15.88 -2.54
C VAL A 66 7.63 -14.62 -1.72
N ASP A 67 6.37 -14.23 -1.57
CA ASP A 67 5.98 -13.08 -0.74
C ASP A 67 6.28 -13.33 0.75
N GLY A 68 6.05 -14.56 1.22
CA GLY A 68 6.47 -15.01 2.53
C GLY A 68 7.97 -14.85 2.72
N LEU A 69 8.79 -15.42 1.83
CA LEU A 69 10.25 -15.35 1.85
C LEU A 69 10.75 -13.90 1.85
N ASN A 70 10.12 -13.02 1.09
CA ASN A 70 10.44 -11.60 1.08
C ASN A 70 10.09 -10.91 2.41
N ARG A 71 9.09 -11.38 3.15
CA ARG A 71 8.67 -10.84 4.46
C ARG A 71 9.37 -11.49 5.65
N LEU A 72 10.03 -12.64 5.47
CA LEU A 72 10.77 -13.35 6.50
C LEU A 72 11.94 -12.59 7.16
N PRO A 73 12.61 -11.59 6.56
CA PRO A 73 13.74 -10.95 7.22
C PRO A 73 13.39 -10.36 8.59
N ARG A 74 12.20 -9.74 8.72
CA ARG A 74 11.78 -9.11 9.99
C ARG A 74 11.47 -10.15 11.08
N PRO A 75 10.68 -11.21 10.81
CA PRO A 75 10.55 -12.35 11.73
C PRO A 75 11.86 -13.05 12.08
N LEU A 76 12.75 -13.28 11.11
CA LEU A 76 14.03 -13.95 11.34
C LEU A 76 14.94 -13.16 12.28
N MET A 77 14.97 -11.83 12.16
CA MET A 77 15.73 -11.00 13.10
C MET A 77 15.18 -11.12 14.52
N ALA A 78 13.86 -11.05 14.69
CA ALA A 78 13.24 -11.20 16.02
C ALA A 78 13.49 -12.59 16.62
N LEU A 79 13.17 -13.66 15.87
CA LEU A 79 13.32 -15.04 16.33
C LEU A 79 14.79 -15.42 16.51
N GLY A 80 15.69 -14.94 15.65
CA GLY A 80 17.13 -15.16 15.77
C GLY A 80 17.70 -14.52 17.03
N THR A 81 17.27 -13.30 17.37
CA THR A 81 17.71 -12.62 18.60
C THR A 81 17.18 -13.35 19.84
N LEU A 82 15.89 -13.73 19.83
CA LEU A 82 15.30 -14.52 20.91
C LEU A 82 15.98 -15.90 21.06
N GLY A 83 16.30 -16.55 19.94
CA GLY A 83 17.02 -17.83 19.92
C GLY A 83 18.45 -17.71 20.45
N LEU A 84 19.14 -16.61 20.17
CA LEU A 84 20.47 -16.34 20.73
C LEU A 84 20.41 -16.21 22.25
N PHE A 85 19.41 -15.49 22.78
CA PHE A 85 19.19 -15.38 24.22
C PHE A 85 18.81 -16.72 24.86
N ALA A 86 17.91 -17.48 24.22
CA ALA A 86 17.56 -18.81 24.68
C ALA A 86 18.78 -19.74 24.72
N HIS A 87 19.61 -19.75 23.68
CA HIS A 87 20.85 -20.53 23.62
C HIS A 87 21.82 -20.13 24.73
N ALA A 88 21.97 -18.82 24.98
CA ALA A 88 22.80 -18.31 26.07
C ALA A 88 22.32 -18.77 27.46
N MET A 89 21.01 -18.98 27.65
CA MET A 89 20.44 -19.50 28.91
C MET A 89 20.52 -21.02 29.03
N ILE A 90 20.36 -21.75 27.93
CA ILE A 90 20.37 -23.22 27.91
C ILE A 90 21.81 -23.77 28.05
N ASP A 91 22.77 -23.20 27.32
CA ASP A 91 24.18 -23.59 27.34
C ASP A 91 25.09 -22.34 27.44
N PRO A 92 25.24 -21.77 28.64
CA PRO A 92 26.04 -20.57 28.84
C PRO A 92 27.54 -20.81 28.58
N ALA A 93 28.05 -22.01 28.87
CA ALA A 93 29.46 -22.34 28.67
C ALA A 93 29.82 -22.37 27.19
N GLY A 94 29.03 -23.09 26.38
CA GLY A 94 29.23 -23.13 24.94
C GLY A 94 28.94 -21.79 24.26
N PHE A 95 28.01 -20.98 24.78
CA PHE A 95 27.81 -19.62 24.28
C PHE A 95 29.05 -18.74 24.54
N ALA A 96 29.64 -18.81 25.74
CA ALA A 96 30.82 -18.04 26.11
C ALA A 96 32.04 -18.37 25.24
N GLU A 97 32.26 -19.65 24.90
CA GLU A 97 33.33 -20.04 23.97
C GLU A 97 33.17 -19.42 22.58
N ARG A 98 31.93 -19.40 22.05
CA ARG A 98 31.63 -18.79 20.75
C ARG A 98 31.84 -17.27 20.80
N MET A 99 31.51 -16.61 21.91
CA MET A 99 31.80 -15.19 22.11
C MET A 99 33.30 -14.88 22.15
N ARG A 100 34.13 -15.76 22.74
CA ARG A 100 35.60 -15.62 22.66
C ARG A 100 36.10 -15.74 21.23
N GLY A 101 35.55 -16.69 20.46
CA GLY A 101 35.83 -16.80 19.02
C GLY A 101 35.48 -15.52 18.26
N LEU A 102 34.28 -14.96 18.50
CA LEU A 102 33.86 -13.69 17.88
C LEU A 102 34.76 -12.51 18.27
N ALA A 103 35.31 -12.49 19.48
CA ALA A 103 36.24 -11.45 19.91
C ALA A 103 37.57 -11.46 19.14
N THR A 104 37.93 -12.58 18.50
CA THR A 104 39.13 -12.67 17.65
C THR A 104 38.91 -12.18 16.23
N VAL A 105 37.66 -11.92 15.84
CA VAL A 105 37.33 -11.45 14.48
C VAL A 105 37.92 -10.04 14.30
N PRO A 106 38.79 -9.84 13.29
CA PRO A 106 39.37 -8.53 13.01
C PRO A 106 38.30 -7.45 12.77
N GLU A 107 38.56 -6.24 13.29
CA GLU A 107 37.69 -5.07 13.13
C GLU A 107 37.24 -4.81 11.67
N PRO A 108 38.11 -4.93 10.63
CA PRO A 108 37.71 -4.73 9.24
C PRO A 108 36.58 -5.65 8.76
N LEU A 109 36.50 -6.87 9.28
CA LEU A 109 35.45 -7.83 8.89
C LEU A 109 34.08 -7.42 9.45
N TRP A 110 34.04 -6.77 10.61
CA TRP A 110 32.80 -6.21 11.16
C TRP A 110 32.29 -5.06 10.29
N TRP A 111 33.18 -4.20 9.80
CA TRP A 111 32.83 -3.15 8.84
C TRP A 111 32.30 -3.73 7.53
N LEU A 112 32.94 -4.79 7.01
CA LEU A 112 32.48 -5.47 5.80
C LEU A 112 31.08 -6.10 5.99
N LEU A 113 30.86 -6.79 7.10
CA LEU A 113 29.55 -7.35 7.44
C LEU A 113 28.48 -6.26 7.51
N GLY A 114 28.77 -5.16 8.22
CA GLY A 114 27.89 -4.00 8.32
C GLY A 114 27.59 -3.38 6.96
N ALA A 115 28.60 -3.24 6.09
CA ALA A 115 28.44 -2.70 4.74
C ALA A 115 27.56 -3.60 3.85
N VAL A 116 27.77 -4.92 3.85
CA VAL A 116 26.98 -5.85 3.03
C VAL A 116 25.52 -5.91 3.49
N VAL A 117 25.29 -6.03 4.80
CA VAL A 117 23.93 -6.06 5.38
C VAL A 117 23.24 -4.71 5.18
N GLY A 118 23.95 -3.61 5.44
CA GLY A 118 23.45 -2.25 5.23
C GLY A 118 23.11 -1.96 3.78
N PHE A 119 23.90 -2.44 2.82
CA PHE A 119 23.59 -2.30 1.39
C PHE A 119 22.36 -3.12 1.00
N TYR A 120 22.27 -4.38 1.43
CA TYR A 120 21.13 -5.25 1.12
C TYR A 120 19.79 -4.67 1.59
N PHE A 121 19.73 -4.24 2.86
CA PHE A 121 18.51 -3.63 3.40
C PHE A 121 18.32 -2.18 2.96
N GLY A 122 19.42 -1.42 2.83
CA GLY A 122 19.40 -0.03 2.38
C GLY A 122 18.86 0.12 0.97
N ALA A 123 19.34 -0.69 0.01
CA ALA A 123 18.83 -0.70 -1.37
C ALA A 123 17.35 -1.10 -1.43
N ARG A 124 16.92 -2.04 -0.57
CA ARG A 124 15.52 -2.47 -0.48
C ARG A 124 14.59 -1.35 0.01
N GLU A 125 14.96 -0.64 1.07
CA GLU A 125 14.15 0.46 1.60
C GLU A 125 14.12 1.67 0.63
N LEU A 126 15.23 1.92 -0.07
CA LEU A 126 15.34 2.95 -1.09
C LEU A 126 14.42 2.69 -2.30
N HIS A 127 14.19 1.41 -2.64
CA HIS A 127 13.24 1.02 -3.68
C HIS A 127 11.79 1.37 -3.30
N TYR A 128 11.42 1.31 -2.02
CA TYR A 128 10.10 1.74 -1.55
C TYR A 128 9.98 3.27 -1.46
N ARG A 129 11.09 3.99 -1.24
CA ARG A 129 11.15 5.46 -1.16
C ARG A 129 11.79 6.08 -2.42
N ARG A 130 11.08 5.97 -3.55
CA ARG A 130 11.58 6.35 -4.89
C ARG A 130 11.78 7.87 -5.15
N GLY A 131 11.96 8.68 -4.11
CA GLY A 131 12.26 10.12 -4.21
C GLY A 131 13.63 10.56 -3.64
N ALA A 132 14.33 9.71 -2.87
CA ALA A 132 15.51 10.13 -2.09
C ALA A 132 16.77 9.25 -2.29
N ALA A 133 16.86 8.54 -3.43
CA ALA A 133 17.81 7.45 -3.60
C ALA A 133 19.28 7.88 -3.82
N LEU A 134 19.51 8.91 -4.63
CA LEU A 134 20.87 9.31 -5.00
C LEU A 134 21.62 10.02 -3.86
N ALA A 135 20.92 10.85 -3.08
CA ALA A 135 21.53 11.59 -1.97
C ALA A 135 21.94 10.67 -0.81
N ALA A 136 21.11 9.66 -0.49
CA ALA A 136 21.41 8.69 0.57
C ALA A 136 22.58 7.78 0.18
N ALA A 137 22.64 7.31 -1.06
CA ALA A 137 23.74 6.46 -1.54
C ALA A 137 25.08 7.19 -1.51
N LEU A 138 25.13 8.45 -1.96
CA LEU A 138 26.34 9.29 -1.92
C LEU A 138 26.79 9.61 -0.48
N ALA A 139 25.84 9.85 0.43
CA ALA A 139 26.14 10.09 1.84
C ALA A 139 26.77 8.86 2.52
N VAL A 140 26.21 7.66 2.29
CA VAL A 140 26.75 6.40 2.85
C VAL A 140 28.13 6.09 2.28
N MET A 141 28.33 6.27 0.97
CA MET A 141 29.64 6.07 0.33
C MET A 141 30.70 7.03 0.87
N GLY A 142 30.33 8.31 1.06
CA GLY A 142 31.22 9.32 1.64
C GLY A 142 31.59 9.03 3.10
N LEU A 143 30.64 8.54 3.90
CA LEU A 143 30.86 8.22 5.32
C LEU A 143 31.74 6.98 5.49
N ILE A 144 31.55 5.97 4.64
CA ILE A 144 32.41 4.77 4.60
C ILE A 144 33.83 5.15 4.16
N ALA A 145 33.97 5.98 3.12
CA ALA A 145 35.28 6.44 2.64
C ALA A 145 36.03 7.27 3.69
N LEU A 146 35.33 8.16 4.40
CA LEU A 146 35.90 8.94 5.51
C LEU A 146 36.32 8.07 6.69
N ALA A 147 35.51 7.08 7.07
CA ALA A 147 35.85 6.14 8.13
C ALA A 147 37.07 5.26 7.74
N PHE A 148 37.15 4.83 6.48
CA PHE A 148 38.29 4.08 5.96
C PHE A 148 39.57 4.92 5.92
N LEU A 149 39.46 6.20 5.52
CA LEU A 149 40.59 7.14 5.51
C LEU A 149 41.08 7.43 6.94
N ALA A 150 40.16 7.63 7.88
CA ALA A 150 40.49 7.82 9.30
C ALA A 150 41.17 6.59 9.90
N PHE A 151 40.74 5.38 9.53
CA PHE A 151 41.37 4.12 9.94
C PHE A 151 42.82 3.99 9.44
N ILE A 152 43.07 4.29 8.16
CA ILE A 152 44.42 4.29 7.58
C ILE A 152 45.34 5.30 8.28
N LEU A 153 44.80 6.49 8.61
CA LEU A 153 45.54 7.55 9.27
C LEU A 153 45.82 7.29 10.76
N PHE A 154 45.03 6.46 11.44
CA PHE A 154 45.18 6.18 12.88
C PHE A 154 46.02 4.93 13.18
N THR A 155 46.26 4.08 12.17
CA THR A 155 47.06 2.85 12.25
C THR A 155 48.47 3.00 11.65
N SER A 156 48.80 4.13 11.03
CA SER A 156 50.17 4.51 10.59
C SER A 156 50.86 5.39 11.62
#